data_AF-A0A965UF59-F1
#
_entry.id   AF-A0A965UF59-F1
#
_cell.length_a   1.000
_cell.length_b   1.000
_cell.length_c   1.000
_cell.angle_alpha   90.00
_cell.angle_beta   90.00
_cell.angle_gamma   90.00
#
_symmetry.space_group_name_H-M   'P 1'
#
loop_
_entity.id
_entity.type
_entity.pdbx_description
1 polymer ?
#
loop_
_entity_poly.entity_id
_entity_poly.type
_entity_poly.pdbx_seq_one_letter_code
_entity_poly.pdbx_strand_id
1 'polypeptide(L)'
;MKIEIIIYDTTREIYSVEDKLRIATIFLFCNEKDSKLFAELLYTNNHVKFIDNLNAKYQEYEIDFRIRLDDRNVKNSFYKTLEKVKEKYDPDGYYKALFENDPFALVIYEIVNYDFDKVQFKKLTRKIAKQLEFSF
;
A
#
# COMPACT_ATOMS: atom_id res chain seq x y z
N MET A 1 -11.87 10.90 3.34
CA MET A 1 -10.69 11.74 3.08
C MET A 1 -9.81 10.97 2.13
N LYS A 2 -9.47 11.56 0.98
CA LYS A 2 -8.55 10.93 0.03
C LYS A 2 -7.11 11.04 0.54
N ILE A 3 -6.22 10.16 0.08
CA ILE A 3 -4.84 10.09 0.55
C ILE A 3 -4.07 11.38 0.25
N GLU A 4 -4.39 12.04 -0.86
CA GLU A 4 -3.84 13.33 -1.28
C GLU A 4 -4.11 14.44 -0.25
N ILE A 5 -5.30 14.43 0.35
CA ILE A 5 -5.69 15.41 1.38
C ILE A 5 -4.87 15.16 2.64
N ILE A 6 -4.69 13.90 3.02
CA ILE A 6 -3.85 13.54 4.17
C ILE A 6 -2.43 14.05 3.94
N ILE A 7 -1.83 13.72 2.79
CA ILE A 7 -0.47 14.12 2.42
C ILE A 7 -0.33 15.64 2.44
N TYR A 8 -1.27 16.37 1.83
CA TYR A 8 -1.24 17.84 1.80
C TYR A 8 -1.23 18.42 3.22
N ASP A 9 -2.13 17.94 4.09
CA ASP A 9 -2.27 18.44 5.45
C ASP A 9 -1.05 18.12 6.33
N THR A 10 -0.45 16.94 6.18
CA THR A 10 0.66 16.47 7.02
C THR A 10 2.03 16.98 6.57
N THR A 11 2.17 17.35 5.30
CA THR A 11 3.44 17.86 4.73
C THR A 11 3.49 19.38 4.66
N ARG A 12 2.43 20.09 5.07
CA ARG A 12 2.33 21.57 5.00
C ARG A 12 3.52 22.29 5.64
N GLU A 13 4.04 21.76 6.74
CA GLU A 13 5.13 22.35 7.54
C GLU A 13 6.53 22.16 6.93
N ILE A 14 6.67 21.30 5.92
CA ILE A 14 7.93 21.17 5.18
C ILE A 14 8.12 22.40 4.30
N TYR A 15 9.31 22.99 4.28
CA TYR A 15 9.61 24.13 3.38
C TYR A 15 10.01 23.67 1.97
N SER A 16 10.79 22.59 1.90
CA SER A 16 11.25 21.99 0.65
C SER A 16 10.09 21.40 -0.14
N VAL A 17 9.84 21.94 -1.34
CA VAL A 17 8.85 21.39 -2.28
C VAL A 17 9.25 19.98 -2.71
N GLU A 18 10.55 19.75 -2.90
CA GLU A 18 11.06 18.45 -3.32
C GLU A 18 10.74 17.35 -2.29
N ASP A 19 10.93 17.61 -1.00
CA ASP A 19 10.60 16.63 0.04
C ASP A 19 9.08 16.37 0.11
N LYS A 20 8.24 17.39 -0.11
CA LYS A 20 6.78 17.20 -0.19
C LYS A 20 6.41 16.27 -1.33
N LEU A 21 6.97 16.52 -2.52
CA LEU A 21 6.72 15.74 -3.70
C LEU A 21 7.20 14.30 -3.51
N ARG A 22 8.41 14.09 -2.96
CA ARG A 22 8.94 12.75 -2.67
C ARG A 22 8.05 11.98 -1.70
N ILE A 23 7.59 12.59 -0.60
CA ILE A 23 6.63 11.96 0.32
C ILE A 23 5.34 11.62 -0.43
N ALA A 24 4.77 12.56 -1.19
CA ALA A 24 3.55 12.32 -1.95
C ALA A 24 3.71 11.16 -2.94
N THR A 25 4.79 11.13 -3.69
CA THR A 25 5.11 10.09 -4.66
C THR A 25 5.20 8.73 -4.00
N ILE A 26 5.88 8.59 -2.86
CA ILE A 26 5.96 7.30 -2.14
C ILE A 26 4.56 6.79 -1.78
N PHE A 27 3.74 7.62 -1.12
CA PHE A 27 2.42 7.19 -0.65
C PHE A 27 1.46 6.87 -1.81
N LEU A 28 1.41 7.74 -2.82
CA LEU A 28 0.54 7.55 -3.98
C LEU A 28 0.96 6.33 -4.79
N PHE A 29 2.27 6.20 -5.07
CA PHE A 29 2.79 5.07 -5.82
C PHE A 29 2.50 3.74 -5.11
N CYS A 30 2.77 3.65 -3.80
CA CYS A 30 2.51 2.41 -3.07
C CYS A 30 1.01 2.10 -3.02
N ASN A 31 0.16 3.10 -2.77
CA ASN A 31 -1.29 2.93 -2.71
C ASN A 31 -1.90 2.49 -4.06
N GLU A 32 -1.37 2.97 -5.19
CA GLU A 32 -1.90 2.67 -6.52
C GLU A 32 -1.35 1.38 -7.13
N LYS A 33 -0.10 1.01 -6.82
CA LYS A 33 0.58 -0.08 -7.52
C LYS A 33 0.19 -1.45 -7.02
N ASP A 34 0.20 -1.64 -5.71
CA ASP A 34 0.05 -2.98 -5.14
C ASP A 34 -0.27 -2.92 -3.63
N SER A 35 -1.27 -3.70 -3.21
CA SER A 35 -1.69 -3.73 -1.80
C SER A 35 -0.60 -4.29 -0.87
N LYS A 36 0.25 -5.22 -1.34
CA LYS A 36 1.37 -5.69 -0.51
C LYS A 36 2.44 -4.62 -0.35
N LEU A 37 2.75 -3.90 -1.43
CA LEU A 37 3.67 -2.76 -1.37
C LEU A 37 3.17 -1.67 -0.43
N PHE A 38 1.86 -1.37 -0.47
CA PHE A 38 1.25 -0.42 0.43
C PHE A 38 1.28 -0.90 1.89
N ALA A 39 0.97 -2.18 2.14
CA ALA A 39 1.08 -2.78 3.47
C ALA A 39 2.51 -2.68 4.04
N GLU A 40 3.52 -2.95 3.21
CA GLU A 40 4.93 -2.84 3.59
C GLU A 40 5.31 -1.39 3.94
N LEU A 41 4.87 -0.40 3.14
CA LEU A 41 5.04 1.02 3.46
C LEU A 41 4.45 1.36 4.83
N LEU A 42 3.26 0.87 5.16
CA LEU A 42 2.58 1.24 6.41
C LEU A 42 3.21 0.59 7.64
N TYR A 43 3.65 -0.67 7.55
CA TYR A 43 3.98 -1.48 8.73
C TYR A 43 5.44 -1.91 8.86
N THR A 44 6.31 -1.56 7.90
CA THR A 44 7.74 -1.84 8.04
C THR A 44 8.35 -1.10 9.23
N ASN A 45 9.25 -1.78 9.95
CA ASN A 45 10.04 -1.15 11.00
C ASN A 45 11.22 -0.33 10.43
N ASN A 46 11.57 -0.53 9.16
CA ASN A 46 12.70 0.13 8.52
C ASN A 46 12.31 0.75 7.17
N HIS A 47 11.81 1.98 7.24
CA HIS A 47 11.36 2.74 6.08
C HIS A 47 12.51 3.15 5.15
N VAL A 48 13.72 3.37 5.70
CA VAL A 48 14.91 3.66 4.89
C VAL A 48 15.21 2.49 3.96
N LYS A 49 15.30 1.27 4.53
CA LYS A 49 15.53 0.05 3.74
C LYS A 49 14.39 -0.21 2.74
N PHE A 50 13.14 0.03 3.14
CA PHE A 50 11.99 -0.07 2.24
C PHE A 50 12.13 0.86 1.03
N ILE A 51 12.46 2.13 1.25
CA ILE A 51 12.65 3.12 0.20
C ILE A 51 13.83 2.77 -0.71
N ASP A 52 14.93 2.27 -0.16
CA ASP A 52 16.08 1.82 -0.94
C ASP A 52 15.70 0.64 -1.85
N ASN A 53 14.97 -0.34 -1.30
CA ASN A 53 14.46 -1.47 -2.08
C ASN A 53 13.46 -1.03 -3.15
N LEU A 54 12.59 -0.06 -2.83
CA LEU A 54 11.62 0.51 -3.76
C LEU A 54 12.33 1.18 -4.95
N ASN A 55 13.35 2.00 -4.68
CA ASN A 55 14.18 2.61 -5.72
C ASN A 55 14.88 1.57 -6.59
N ALA A 56 15.48 0.54 -5.98
CA ALA A 56 16.15 -0.52 -6.73
C ALA A 56 15.17 -1.29 -7.63
N LYS A 57 13.98 -1.60 -7.12
CA LYS A 57 12.94 -2.33 -7.85
C LYS A 57 12.39 -1.56 -9.05
N TYR A 58 12.31 -0.23 -8.94
CA TYR A 58 11.71 0.64 -9.95
C TYR A 58 12.73 1.60 -10.60
N GLN A 59 14.02 1.25 -10.57
CA GLN A 59 15.10 2.08 -11.11
C GLN A 59 14.93 2.43 -12.59
N GLU A 60 14.22 1.60 -13.35
CA GLU A 60 13.96 1.80 -14.78
C GLU A 60 12.93 2.91 -15.05
N TYR A 61 12.18 3.36 -14.04
CA TYR A 61 11.09 4.33 -14.21
C TYR A 61 11.54 5.79 -14.08
N GLU A 62 12.85 6.09 -13.96
CA GLU A 62 13.40 7.43 -13.73
C GLU A 62 12.76 8.18 -12.54
N ILE A 63 12.24 7.45 -11.55
CA ILE A 63 11.66 7.99 -10.32
C ILE A 63 12.65 7.83 -9.17
N ASP A 64 12.91 8.92 -8.43
CA ASP A 64 13.65 8.90 -7.17
C ASP A 64 12.71 8.98 -5.97
N PHE A 65 12.61 7.89 -5.21
CA PHE A 65 11.82 7.79 -3.99
C PHE A 65 12.60 8.16 -2.72
N ARG A 66 13.89 8.50 -2.79
CA ARG A 66 14.68 8.81 -1.59
C ARG A 66 14.07 9.99 -0.85
N ILE A 67 14.10 9.98 0.47
CA ILE A 67 13.69 11.11 1.31
C ILE A 67 14.68 11.31 2.44
N ARG A 68 14.85 12.57 2.86
CA ARG A 68 15.81 12.97 3.90
C ARG A 68 15.24 12.71 5.29
N LEU A 69 15.12 11.44 5.68
CA LEU A 69 14.61 11.04 7.00
C LEU A 69 15.55 11.40 8.16
N ASP A 70 16.74 11.91 7.87
CA ASP A 70 17.64 12.57 8.83
C ASP A 70 17.16 13.97 9.21
N ASP A 71 16.45 14.67 8.31
CA ASP A 71 15.80 15.94 8.64
C ASP A 71 14.58 15.69 9.54
N ARG A 72 14.56 16.35 10.70
CA ARG A 72 13.51 16.17 11.72
C ARG A 72 12.12 16.54 11.22
N ASN A 73 11.99 17.60 10.43
CA ASN A 73 10.71 18.07 9.92
C ASN A 73 10.18 17.09 8.85
N VAL A 74 11.04 16.67 7.92
CA VAL A 74 10.68 15.67 6.90
C VAL A 74 10.28 14.36 7.56
N LYS A 75 11.09 13.87 8.51
CA LYS A 75 10.80 12.65 9.28
C LYS A 75 9.46 12.73 10.00
N ASN A 76 9.22 13.80 10.74
CA ASN A 76 7.97 13.98 11.48
C ASN A 76 6.76 14.03 10.55
N SER A 77 6.84 14.78 9.45
CA SER A 77 5.77 14.85 8.45
C SER A 77 5.53 13.51 7.77
N PHE A 78 6.57 12.75 7.44
CA PHE A 78 6.44 11.40 6.88
C PHE A 78 5.67 10.47 7.82
N TYR A 79 6.09 10.37 9.08
CA TYR A 79 5.41 9.49 10.04
C TYR A 79 4.02 9.99 10.44
N LYS A 80 3.79 11.30 10.49
CA LYS A 80 2.45 11.87 10.69
C LYS A 80 1.51 11.53 9.52
N THR A 81 2.03 11.55 8.29
CA THR A 81 1.30 11.08 7.09
C THR A 81 0.96 9.61 7.23
N LEU A 82 1.95 8.79 7.57
CA LEU A 82 1.81 7.35 7.73
C LEU A 82 0.72 6.96 8.74
N GLU A 83 0.74 7.54 9.93
CA GLU A 83 -0.26 7.25 10.96
C GLU A 83 -1.67 7.68 10.55
N LYS A 84 -1.83 8.87 9.97
CA LYS A 84 -3.15 9.31 9.45
C LYS A 84 -3.64 8.44 8.28
N VAL A 85 -2.74 7.94 7.46
CA VAL A 85 -3.08 7.00 6.39
C VAL A 85 -3.57 5.69 7.01
N LYS A 86 -2.87 5.11 7.99
CA LYS A 86 -3.35 3.90 8.70
C LYS A 86 -4.73 4.09 9.30
N GLU A 87 -4.93 5.16 10.07
CA GLU A 87 -6.23 5.48 10.69
C GLU A 87 -7.38 5.50 9.68
N LYS A 88 -7.10 5.97 8.45
CA LYS A 88 -8.13 6.15 7.42
C LYS A 88 -8.30 4.96 6.49
N TYR A 89 -7.20 4.28 6.14
CA TYR A 89 -7.14 3.27 5.09
C TYR A 89 -7.02 1.85 5.64
N ASP A 90 -6.64 1.68 6.90
CA ASP A 90 -6.54 0.37 7.55
C ASP A 90 -7.33 0.29 8.87
N PRO A 91 -8.59 0.77 8.95
CA PRO A 91 -9.34 0.78 10.20
C PRO A 91 -9.70 -0.63 10.70
N ASP A 92 -9.73 -1.62 9.81
CA ASP A 92 -10.00 -3.03 10.10
C ASP A 92 -8.72 -3.88 10.23
N GLY A 93 -7.55 -3.29 9.97
CA GLY A 93 -6.26 -3.97 10.06
C GLY A 93 -5.97 -4.93 8.90
N TYR A 94 -6.69 -4.83 7.77
CA TYR A 94 -6.41 -5.63 6.57
C TYR A 94 -4.96 -5.52 6.09
N TYR A 95 -4.43 -4.30 5.93
CA TYR A 95 -3.05 -4.10 5.46
C TYR A 95 -2.04 -4.58 6.50
N LYS A 96 -2.35 -4.44 7.79
CA LYS A 96 -1.53 -5.03 8.85
C LYS A 96 -1.46 -6.55 8.71
N ALA A 97 -2.62 -7.21 8.59
CA ALA A 97 -2.70 -8.65 8.40
C ALA A 97 -1.99 -9.11 7.12
N LEU A 98 -2.09 -8.34 6.04
CA LEU A 98 -1.39 -8.61 4.79
C LEU A 98 0.14 -8.51 4.95
N PHE A 99 0.63 -7.52 5.68
CA PHE A 99 2.05 -7.37 6.00
C PHE A 99 2.57 -8.54 6.88
N GLU A 100 1.74 -8.99 7.83
CA GLU A 100 2.05 -10.10 8.73
C GLU A 100 1.89 -11.48 8.06
N ASN A 101 1.53 -11.53 6.77
CA ASN A 101 1.28 -12.75 5.99
C ASN A 101 0.15 -13.62 6.58
N ASP A 102 -0.89 -12.98 7.12
CA ASP A 102 -2.09 -13.69 7.56
C ASP A 102 -2.71 -14.47 6.38
N PRO A 103 -3.02 -15.77 6.55
CA PRO A 103 -3.54 -16.59 5.46
C PRO A 103 -4.86 -16.08 4.86
N PHE A 104 -5.74 -15.50 5.68
CA PHE A 104 -7.02 -14.98 5.21
C PHE A 104 -6.83 -13.70 4.41
N ALA A 105 -5.98 -12.79 4.90
CA ALA A 105 -5.62 -11.57 4.16
C ALA A 105 -4.94 -11.89 2.82
N LEU A 106 -4.06 -12.90 2.78
CA LEU A 106 -3.40 -13.37 1.56
C LEU A 106 -4.39 -13.93 0.54
N VAL A 107 -5.36 -14.74 0.97
CA VAL A 107 -6.41 -15.26 0.07
C VAL A 107 -7.25 -14.12 -0.51
N ILE A 108 -7.63 -13.13 0.30
CA ILE A 108 -8.35 -11.94 -0.20
C ILE A 108 -7.50 -11.19 -1.23
N TYR A 109 -6.22 -10.94 -0.91
CA TYR A 109 -5.28 -10.29 -1.82
C TYR A 109 -5.19 -11.04 -3.15
N GLU A 110 -5.08 -12.37 -3.11
CA GLU A 110 -5.04 -13.21 -4.31
C GLU A 110 -6.32 -13.10 -5.09
N ILE A 111 -7.50 -13.17 -4.47
CA ILE A 111 -8.81 -13.06 -5.16
C ILE A 111 -8.96 -11.70 -5.85
N VAL A 112 -8.59 -10.60 -5.18
CA VAL A 112 -8.72 -9.24 -5.72
C VAL A 112 -7.75 -8.99 -6.86
N ASN A 113 -6.52 -9.48 -6.74
CA ASN A 113 -5.48 -9.34 -7.77
C ASN A 113 -5.46 -10.51 -8.76
N TYR A 114 -6.39 -11.45 -8.65
CA TYR A 114 -6.52 -12.56 -9.59
C TYR A 114 -6.98 -11.99 -10.93
N ASP A 115 -6.14 -12.13 -11.96
CA ASP A 115 -6.56 -11.84 -13.31
C ASP A 115 -7.58 -12.92 -13.72
N PHE A 116 -8.87 -12.61 -13.57
CA PHE A 116 -9.93 -13.52 -13.92
C PHE A 116 -9.93 -13.75 -15.43
N ASP A 117 -9.22 -14.79 -15.85
CA ASP A 117 -9.54 -15.47 -17.10
C ASP A 117 -11.02 -15.85 -17.00
N LYS A 118 -11.87 -15.14 -17.75
CA LYS A 118 -13.34 -15.29 -17.77
C LYS A 118 -13.77 -16.75 -17.86
N VAL A 119 -12.97 -17.59 -18.51
CA VAL A 119 -13.21 -19.02 -18.66
C VAL A 119 -13.02 -19.77 -17.33
N GLN A 120 -11.98 -19.44 -16.57
CA GLN A 120 -11.68 -20.07 -15.28
C GLN A 120 -12.67 -19.64 -14.19
N PHE A 121 -13.04 -18.36 -14.15
CA PHE A 121 -14.04 -17.88 -13.19
C PHE A 121 -15.41 -18.52 -13.40
N LYS A 122 -15.81 -18.71 -14.67
CA LYS A 122 -17.05 -19.40 -15.04
C LYS A 122 -17.03 -20.89 -14.66
N LYS A 123 -15.85 -21.53 -14.70
CA LYS A 123 -15.68 -22.91 -14.22
C LYS A 123 -15.76 -22.99 -12.69
N LEU A 124 -15.11 -22.06 -11.98
CA LEU A 124 -15.11 -22.00 -10.52
C LEU A 124 -16.53 -21.79 -9.97
N THR A 125 -17.23 -20.77 -10.47
CA THR A 125 -18.61 -20.45 -10.06
C THR A 125 -19.59 -21.58 -10.35
N ARG A 126 -19.49 -22.26 -11.50
CA ARG A 126 -20.30 -23.45 -11.80
C ARG A 126 -20.01 -24.62 -10.87
N LYS A 127 -18.76 -24.82 -10.47
CA LYS A 127 -18.37 -25.89 -9.54
C LYS A 127 -18.94 -25.62 -8.15
N ILE A 128 -18.83 -24.38 -7.66
CA ILE A 128 -19.38 -23.95 -6.37
C ILE A 128 -20.91 -24.08 -6.37
N ALA A 129 -21.59 -23.61 -7.43
CA ALA A 129 -23.05 -23.71 -7.55
C ALA A 129 -23.53 -25.17 -7.50
N LYS A 130 -22.89 -26.08 -8.24
CA LYS A 130 -23.22 -27.51 -8.19
C LYS A 130 -23.04 -28.11 -6.79
N GLN A 131 -21.96 -27.77 -6.07
CA GLN A 131 -21.72 -28.29 -4.73
C GLN A 131 -22.78 -27.82 -3.73
N LEU A 132 -23.26 -26.58 -3.88
CA LEU A 132 -24.33 -26.02 -3.06
C LEU A 132 -25.72 -26.60 -3.43
N GLU A 133 -25.96 -26.97 -4.70
CA GLU A 133 -27.20 -27.65 -5.13
C GLU A 133 -27.36 -29.06 -4.53
N PHE A 134 -26.27 -29.79 -4.28
CA PHE A 134 -26.32 -31.12 -3.65
C PHE A 134 -26.36 -31.07 -2.10
N SER A 135 -26.43 -29.88 -1.51
CA SER A 135 -26.43 -29.66 -0.06
C SER A 135 -27.84 -29.40 0.52
N PHE A 136 -28.89 -29.57 -0.28
CA PHE A 136 -30.31 -29.45 0.11
C PHE A 136 -31.14 -30.65 -0.36
#